data_AF-A0A2T2VEU5-F1
#
_entry.id   AF-A0A2T2VEU5-F1
#
_cell.length_a   1.000
_cell.length_b   1.000
_cell.length_c   1.000
_cell.angle_alpha   90.00
_cell.angle_beta   90.00
_cell.angle_gamma   90.00
#
_symmetry.space_group_name_H-M   'P 1'
#
loop_
_entity.id
_entity.type
_entity.pdbx_description
1 polymer ?
#
loop_
_entity_poly.entity_id
_entity_poly.type
_entity_poly.pdbx_seq_one_letter_code
_entity_poly.pdbx_strand_id
1 'polypeptide(L)' 'MTSERPVMRADPEEVDEILEVTIDDLLNTANHTYSKVKVMQTFTIQAPCFYVKEHVVWGATAMILSEFVAVLRELDSSQ' A
#
# COMPACT_ATOMS: atom_id res chain seq x y z
N MET A 1 3.05 21.31 20.78
CA MET A 1 2.71 20.13 19.96
C MET A 1 1.23 20.26 19.63
N THR A 2 0.87 20.41 18.36
CA THR A 2 -0.55 20.49 17.97
C THR A 2 -1.17 19.10 18.10
N SER A 3 -2.34 19.01 18.73
CA SER A 3 -3.03 17.75 19.04
C SER A 3 -3.94 17.26 17.91
N GLU A 4 -3.99 17.98 16.80
CA GLU A 4 -4.90 17.73 15.69
C GLU A 4 -4.18 17.09 14.51
N ARG A 5 -4.86 16.16 13.83
CA ARG A 5 -4.35 15.46 12.65
C ARG A 5 -4.12 16.47 11.51
N PRO A 6 -2.95 16.45 10.85
CA PRO A 6 -2.71 17.30 9.69
C PRO A 6 -3.73 17.04 8.57
N VAL A 7 -4.23 18.10 7.94
CA VAL A 7 -5.12 18.00 6.78
C VAL A 7 -4.27 17.70 5.55
N MET A 8 -4.51 16.56 4.91
CA MET A 8 -3.89 16.21 3.62
C MET A 8 -4.60 16.99 2.51
N ARG A 9 -3.84 17.67 1.64
CA ARG A 9 -4.38 18.39 0.46
C ARG A 9 -3.65 17.88 -0.77
N ALA A 10 -4.39 17.29 -1.71
CA ALA A 10 -3.83 16.85 -2.99
C ALA A 10 -3.52 18.08 -3.85
N ASP A 11 -2.37 18.08 -4.49
CA ASP A 11 -2.08 19.00 -5.59
C ASP A 11 -2.70 18.39 -6.86
N PRO A 12 -3.67 19.05 -7.51
CA PRO A 12 -4.34 18.50 -8.69
C PRO A 12 -3.42 18.31 -9.90
N GLU A 13 -2.23 18.93 -9.96
CA GLU A 13 -1.28 18.72 -11.06
C GLU A 13 -0.41 17.47 -10.88
N GLU A 14 -0.21 17.00 -9.64
CA GLU A 14 0.71 15.90 -9.31
C GLU A 14 0.01 14.69 -8.69
N VAL A 15 -1.10 14.88 -7.96
CA VAL A 15 -1.73 13.87 -7.11
C VAL A 15 -3.19 13.66 -7.52
N ASP A 16 -3.46 12.48 -8.09
CA ASP A 16 -4.79 12.06 -8.51
C ASP A 16 -5.72 11.74 -7.33
N GLU A 17 -5.20 11.02 -6.31
CA GLU A 17 -5.98 10.63 -5.13
C GLU A 17 -5.10 10.49 -3.87
N ILE A 18 -5.69 10.76 -2.70
CA ILE A 18 -5.09 10.44 -1.39
C ILE A 18 -5.73 9.16 -0.85
N LEU A 19 -4.93 8.11 -0.74
CA LEU A 19 -5.36 6.82 -0.20
C LEU A 19 -5.03 6.72 1.31
N GLU A 20 -6.06 6.75 2.15
CA GLU A 20 -5.91 6.41 3.57
C GLU A 20 -6.08 4.91 3.78
N VAL A 21 -5.09 4.22 4.33
CA VAL A 21 -5.15 2.76 4.55
C VAL A 21 -4.91 2.48 6.02
N THR A 22 -5.69 1.57 6.61
CA THR A 22 -5.50 1.17 8.02
C THR A 22 -4.36 0.16 8.15
N ILE A 23 -3.80 0.02 9.34
CA ILE A 23 -2.81 -1.05 9.60
C ILE A 23 -3.46 -2.44 9.41
N ASP A 24 -4.71 -2.61 9.82
CA ASP A 24 -5.45 -3.86 9.64
C ASP A 24 -5.59 -4.23 8.15
N ASP A 25 -5.86 -3.25 7.27
CA ASP A 25 -5.89 -3.47 5.83
C ASP A 25 -4.54 -3.96 5.29
N LEU A 26 -3.43 -3.45 5.83
CA LEU A 26 -2.08 -3.88 5.44
C LEU A 26 -1.71 -5.25 6.00
N LEU A 27 -2.18 -5.61 7.20
CA LEU A 27 -1.89 -6.90 7.83
C LEU A 27 -2.76 -8.03 7.28
N ASN A 28 -3.97 -7.71 6.81
CA ASN A 28 -4.93 -8.66 6.27
C ASN A 28 -4.37 -9.37 5.02
N THR A 29 -4.09 -10.66 5.15
CA THR A 29 -3.53 -11.48 4.07
C THR A 29 -4.47 -11.64 2.88
N ALA A 30 -5.79 -11.40 3.04
CA ALA A 30 -6.73 -11.39 1.92
C ALA A 30 -6.46 -10.24 0.94
N ASN A 31 -5.81 -9.16 1.40
CA ASN A 31 -5.41 -8.03 0.56
C ASN A 31 -4.06 -8.29 -0.14
N HIS A 32 -3.34 -9.36 0.20
CA HIS A 32 -2.05 -9.69 -0.40
C HIS A 32 -2.29 -10.64 -1.57
N THR A 33 -2.21 -10.13 -2.79
CA THR A 33 -2.61 -10.88 -3.99
C THR A 33 -1.63 -10.66 -5.14
N TYR A 34 -1.88 -11.35 -6.26
CA TYR A 34 -1.21 -11.09 -7.52
C TYR A 34 -2.14 -10.34 -8.47
N SER A 35 -1.61 -9.30 -9.11
CA SER A 35 -2.35 -8.55 -10.11
C SER A 35 -1.55 -8.43 -11.41
N LYS A 36 -2.29 -8.43 -12.52
CA LYS A 36 -1.72 -8.22 -13.85
C LYS A 36 -1.44 -6.73 -14.05
N VAL A 37 -0.18 -6.34 -13.93
CA VAL A 37 0.26 -4.96 -14.06
C VAL A 37 0.92 -4.72 -15.41
N LYS A 38 0.65 -3.55 -16.01
CA LYS A 38 1.27 -3.12 -17.27
C LYS A 38 2.55 -2.34 -16.96
N VAL A 39 3.70 -2.91 -17.32
CA VAL A 39 5.02 -2.30 -17.08
C VAL A 39 5.48 -1.49 -18.29
N MET A 40 5.02 -1.87 -19.49
CA MET A 40 5.24 -1.15 -20.75
C MET A 40 4.03 -1.36 -21.67
N GLN A 41 3.93 -0.59 -22.76
CA GLN A 41 2.77 -0.66 -23.67
C GLN A 41 2.41 -2.09 -24.13
N THR A 42 3.42 -2.92 -24.38
CA THR A 42 3.27 -4.30 -24.87
C THR A 42 3.61 -5.37 -23.84
N PHE A 43 3.97 -4.98 -22.61
CA PHE A 43 4.49 -5.91 -21.60
C PHE A 43 3.71 -5.82 -20.30
N THR A 44 3.09 -6.94 -19.92
CA THR A 44 2.38 -7.10 -18.66
C THR A 44 2.98 -8.27 -17.89
N ILE A 45 3.09 -8.12 -16.58
CA ILE A 45 3.54 -9.17 -15.67
C ILE A 45 2.47 -9.48 -14.64
N GLN A 46 2.54 -10.67 -14.04
CA GLN A 46 1.89 -10.92 -12.76
C GLN A 46 2.84 -10.48 -11.65
N ALA A 47 2.43 -9.50 -10.84
CA ALA A 47 3.24 -8.99 -9.75
C ALA A 47 2.50 -9.16 -8.41
N PRO A 48 3.23 -9.46 -7.31
CA PRO A 48 2.64 -9.38 -5.98
C PRO A 48 2.27 -7.92 -5.68
N CYS A 49 1.12 -7.74 -5.04
CA CYS A 49 0.57 -6.43 -4.75
C CYS A 49 -0.28 -6.46 -3.48
N PHE A 50 -0.48 -5.28 -2.91
CA PHE A 50 -1.53 -5.04 -1.92
C PHE A 50 -2.74 -4.51 -2.68
N TYR A 51 -3.85 -5.22 -2.60
CA TYR A 51 -5.14 -4.77 -3.11
C TYR A 51 -5.94 -4.16 -1.96
N VAL A 52 -5.95 -2.83 -1.90
CA VAL A 52 -6.57 -2.07 -0.82
C VAL A 52 -7.41 -0.95 -1.39
N LYS A 53 -8.64 -0.78 -0.88
CA LYS A 53 -9.59 0.25 -1.36
C LYS A 53 -9.72 0.29 -2.89
N GLU A 54 -9.83 -0.88 -3.51
CA GLU A 54 -9.92 -1.05 -4.97
C GLU A 54 -8.67 -0.65 -5.78
N HIS A 55 -7.57 -0.29 -5.09
CA HIS A 55 -6.30 0.08 -5.69
C HIS A 55 -5.28 -1.05 -5.63
N VAL A 56 -4.47 -1.14 -6.69
CA VAL A 56 -3.34 -2.09 -6.78
C VAL A 56 -2.05 -1.36 -6.42
N VAL A 57 -1.53 -1.60 -5.23
CA VAL A 57 -0.21 -1.10 -4.79
C VAL A 57 0.84 -2.16 -5.08
N TRP A 58 1.77 -1.86 -5.98
CA TRP A 58 2.76 -2.82 -6.49
C TRP A 58 4.16 -2.18 -6.64
N GLY A 59 5.15 -2.98 -7.03
CA GLY A 59 6.50 -2.50 -7.32
C GLY A 59 7.24 -2.05 -6.05
N ALA A 60 8.02 -0.96 -6.17
CA ALA A 60 8.85 -0.47 -5.08
C ALA A 60 8.05 -0.13 -3.82
N THR A 61 6.87 0.48 -3.96
CA THR A 61 6.00 0.81 -2.82
C THR A 61 5.53 -0.44 -2.08
N ALA A 62 5.08 -1.47 -2.81
CA ALA A 62 4.69 -2.74 -2.20
C ALA A 62 5.87 -3.45 -1.52
N MET A 63 7.09 -3.33 -2.06
CA MET A 63 8.29 -3.87 -1.42
C MET A 63 8.52 -3.22 -0.05
N ILE A 64 8.48 -1.90 0.04
CA ILE A 64 8.64 -1.19 1.33
C ILE A 64 7.51 -1.53 2.31
N LEU A 65 6.26 -1.58 1.84
CA LEU A 65 5.13 -1.98 2.69
C LEU A 65 5.27 -3.43 3.19
N SER A 66 5.88 -4.33 2.43
CA SER A 66 6.09 -5.72 2.84
C SER A 66 7.08 -5.81 4.01
N GLU A 67 8.17 -5.04 3.97
CA GLU A 67 9.11 -4.93 5.09
C GLU A 67 8.44 -4.31 6.32
N PHE A 68 7.64 -3.26 6.12
CA PHE A 68 6.89 -2.64 7.22
C PHE A 68 5.91 -3.61 7.88
N VAL A 69 5.15 -4.39 7.08
CA VAL A 69 4.26 -5.45 7.57
C VAL A 69 5.03 -6.54 8.32
N ALA A 70 6.23 -6.91 7.87
CA ALA A 70 7.07 -7.87 8.58
C ALA A 70 7.43 -7.36 9.98
N VAL A 71 7.88 -6.11 10.11
CA VAL A 71 8.19 -5.48 11.42
C VAL A 71 6.97 -5.42 12.33
N LEU A 72 5.79 -5.06 11.80
CA LEU A 72 4.56 -5.03 12.59
C LEU A 72 4.20 -6.41 13.15
N ARG A 73 4.31 -7.46 12.33
CA ARG A 73 4.05 -8.84 12.76
C ARG A 73 5.03 -9.32 13.83
N GLU A 74 6.30 -8.93 13.77
CA GLU A 74 7.29 -9.24 14.81
C GLU A 74 6.94 -8.60 16.15
N LEU A 75 6.43 -7.37 16.14
CA LEU A 75 5.99 -6.65 17.34
C LEU A 75 4.75 -7.31 17.96
N ASP A 76 3.78 -7.73 17.14
CA ASP A 76 2.59 -8.45 17.60
C ASP A 76 2.93 -9.83 18.18
N SER A 77 3.95 -10.50 17.64
CA SER A 77 4.41 -11.82 18.09
C SER A 77 5.22 -11.77 19.40
N SER A 78 5.63 -10.58 19.84
CA SER A 78 6.45 -10.35 21.03
C SER A 78 5.63 -9.93 22.26
N GLN A 79 4.31 -10.18 22.24
CA GLN A 79 3.38 -10.04 23.37
C GLN A 79 2.96 -11.40 23.92
#